data_AF-A0AA36M5H2-F1
#
_entry.id   AF-A0AA36M5H2-F1
#
_cell.length_a   1.000
_cell.length_b   1.000
_cell.length_c   1.000
_cell.angle_alpha   90.00
_cell.angle_beta   90.00
_cell.angle_gamma   90.00
#
_symmetry.space_group_name_H-M   'P 1'
#
loop_
_entity.id
_entity.type
_entity.pdbx_description
1 polymer ?
#
loop_
_entity_poly.entity_id
_entity_poly.type
_entity_poly.pdbx_seq_one_letter_code
_entity_poly.pdbx_strand_id
1 'polypeptide(L)'
;MRIISRLDHGFGPNAWYPFRGLTEEFKRRLAVYPSDFTDGVTGHRTMSKLFSTVVFLYFACILPAIAFGVLNDDNTRGGINVRKVVIAQAIGGIFFSLFGGQPMIILLTTVPLAIYIKVIYKISEELGYDFFAMYACVGLFCQMFLVLYSATELCSLMKLATRSAEEMFSLFIAIAFNVECMRAIHSIFKRNYSGCDSMNTTNVNSTLINATSEMDNGALCRRDTTILYMLLMFGTLWLGLFLYNFRKTPYLTRSRREWLADYALPASVLIMSFTGSYCFADIEKDRFKLRENVPIVHLADIFSLPPSGYFVCLLLGFSLSFLFFMDQNITSAIVNNPQNK
;
A
#
# COMPACT_ATOMS: atom_id res chain seq x y z
N MET A 1 -3.13 35.44 17.23
CA MET A 1 -4.18 35.28 18.26
C MET A 1 -5.45 36.02 17.82
N ARG A 2 -6.19 35.44 16.85
CA ARG A 2 -7.53 35.91 16.41
C ARG A 2 -8.16 34.92 15.41
N ILE A 3 -8.18 33.63 15.74
CA ILE A 3 -8.98 32.61 15.03
C ILE A 3 -9.48 31.57 16.07
N ILE A 4 -9.97 32.05 17.21
CA ILE A 4 -10.66 31.22 18.21
C ILE A 4 -11.87 32.02 18.66
N SER A 5 -12.90 32.09 17.82
CA SER A 5 -14.22 32.62 18.22
C SER A 5 -15.32 32.35 17.19
N ARG A 6 -15.40 31.13 16.63
CA ARG A 6 -16.64 30.60 16.02
C ARG A 6 -16.71 29.09 16.24
N LEU A 7 -16.96 28.73 17.49
CA LEU A 7 -17.38 27.40 17.94
C LEU A 7 -18.87 27.45 18.29
N ASP A 8 -19.67 28.03 17.39
CA ASP A 8 -21.13 28.02 17.50
C ASP A 8 -21.73 27.67 16.14
N HIS A 9 -22.68 26.72 16.18
CA HIS A 9 -23.46 26.11 15.10
C HIS A 9 -22.84 24.82 14.52
N GLY A 10 -23.10 23.72 15.22
CA GLY A 10 -23.31 22.44 14.53
C GLY A 10 -24.42 22.67 13.49
N PHE A 11 -24.12 22.36 12.23
CA PHE A 11 -24.87 22.78 11.04
C PHE A 11 -24.91 24.31 10.88
N GLY A 12 -24.18 24.83 9.90
CA GLY A 12 -24.12 26.26 9.61
C GLY A 12 -25.51 26.90 9.35
N PRO A 13 -25.59 28.25 9.32
CA PRO A 13 -26.83 29.04 9.34
C PRO A 13 -27.75 28.91 8.10
N ASN A 14 -27.45 28.00 7.18
CA ASN A 14 -28.21 27.78 5.95
C ASN A 14 -28.91 26.41 6.02
N ALA A 15 -30.08 26.31 5.39
CA ALA A 15 -30.86 25.07 5.26
C ALA A 15 -29.96 23.89 4.85
N TRP A 16 -30.14 22.75 5.52
CA TRP A 16 -29.42 21.53 5.20
C TRP A 16 -29.99 20.92 3.92
N TYR A 17 -29.15 20.80 2.90
CA TYR A 17 -29.44 20.04 1.69
C TYR A 17 -28.25 19.13 1.40
N PRO A 18 -28.50 17.92 0.86
CA PRO A 18 -27.44 16.98 0.56
C PRO A 18 -26.42 17.60 -0.41
N PHE A 19 -25.14 17.27 -0.24
CA PHE A 19 -24.00 17.74 -1.04
C PHE A 19 -23.57 19.21 -0.93
N ARG A 20 -24.17 20.02 -0.03
CA ARG A 20 -23.75 21.42 0.16
C ARG A 20 -22.23 21.54 0.38
N GLY A 21 -21.70 20.87 1.40
CA GLY A 21 -20.26 20.88 1.69
C GLY A 21 -19.40 20.50 0.48
N LEU A 22 -19.76 19.43 -0.24
CA LEU A 22 -19.01 18.98 -1.41
C LEU A 22 -18.98 20.04 -2.53
N THR A 23 -20.11 20.70 -2.80
CA THR A 23 -20.19 21.74 -3.83
C THR A 23 -19.38 22.98 -3.50
N GLU A 24 -19.37 23.40 -2.23
CA GLU A 24 -18.57 24.54 -1.76
C GLU A 24 -17.07 24.23 -1.85
N GLU A 25 -16.66 23.01 -1.48
CA GLU A 25 -15.28 22.56 -1.59
C GLU A 25 -14.82 22.44 -3.04
N PHE A 26 -15.66 21.90 -3.91
CA PHE A 26 -15.38 21.80 -5.34
C PHE A 26 -15.17 23.18 -5.96
N LYS A 27 -16.04 24.16 -5.65
CA LYS A 27 -15.91 25.53 -6.14
C LYS A 27 -14.62 26.20 -5.67
N ARG A 28 -14.25 26.01 -4.39
CA ARG A 28 -13.00 26.54 -3.83
C ARG A 28 -11.76 25.92 -4.49
N ARG A 29 -11.78 24.61 -4.70
CA ARG A 29 -10.68 23.85 -5.33
C ARG A 29 -10.50 24.24 -6.79
N LEU A 30 -11.59 24.35 -7.55
CA LEU A 30 -11.57 24.65 -8.98
C LEU A 30 -10.91 26.02 -9.27
N ALA A 31 -11.06 26.99 -8.37
CA ALA A 31 -10.46 28.32 -8.53
C ALA A 31 -8.92 28.31 -8.50
N VAL A 32 -8.31 27.39 -7.74
CA VAL A 32 -6.85 27.28 -7.55
C VAL A 32 -6.23 26.21 -8.45
N TYR A 33 -7.04 25.32 -9.02
CA TYR A 33 -6.57 24.25 -9.90
C TYR A 33 -5.64 24.69 -11.05
N PRO A 34 -5.91 25.79 -11.80
CA PRO A 34 -5.00 26.20 -12.86
C PRO A 34 -3.66 26.72 -12.33
N SER A 35 -3.62 27.33 -11.13
CA SER A 35 -2.36 27.80 -10.55
C SER A 35 -1.45 26.66 -10.10
N ASP A 36 -2.01 25.50 -9.71
CA ASP A 36 -1.22 24.33 -9.32
C ASP A 36 -0.28 23.87 -10.45
N PHE A 37 -0.72 23.93 -11.72
CA PHE A 37 0.11 23.59 -12.88
C PHE A 37 1.16 24.66 -13.19
N THR A 38 0.82 25.93 -13.03
CA THR A 38 1.78 27.03 -13.27
C THR A 38 2.86 27.08 -12.19
N ASP A 39 2.49 26.82 -10.93
CA ASP A 39 3.39 26.85 -9.77
C ASP A 39 4.36 25.67 -9.77
N GLY A 40 3.94 24.53 -10.31
CA GLY A 40 4.82 23.37 -10.53
C GLY A 40 5.94 23.65 -11.54
N VAL A 41 5.73 24.60 -12.47
CA VAL A 41 6.67 24.88 -13.56
C VAL A 41 7.48 26.17 -13.33
N THR A 42 6.88 27.15 -12.69
CA THR A 42 7.37 28.53 -12.68
C THR A 42 7.97 28.87 -11.31
N GLY A 43 9.25 28.56 -11.09
CA GLY A 43 9.93 28.97 -9.85
C GLY A 43 11.43 28.63 -9.79
N HIS A 44 12.14 29.35 -8.92
CA HIS A 44 13.58 29.16 -8.73
C HIS A 44 13.86 27.80 -8.05
N ARG A 45 14.63 26.94 -8.73
CA ARG A 45 14.92 25.54 -8.31
C ARG A 45 13.71 24.60 -8.24
N THR A 46 12.52 25.03 -8.66
CA THR A 46 11.31 24.21 -8.66
C THR A 46 11.45 22.98 -9.56
N MET A 47 12.01 23.13 -10.77
CA MET A 47 12.24 22.02 -11.70
C MET A 47 13.11 20.91 -11.12
N SER A 48 14.21 21.30 -10.47
CA SER A 48 15.13 20.35 -9.85
C SER A 48 14.47 19.62 -8.68
N LYS A 49 13.71 20.33 -7.84
CA LYS A 49 12.95 19.72 -6.75
C LYS A 49 11.83 18.83 -7.25
N LEU A 50 11.10 19.25 -8.27
CA LEU A 50 10.02 18.46 -8.86
C LEU A 50 10.57 17.15 -9.42
N PHE A 51 11.65 17.21 -10.20
CA PHE A 51 12.30 16.01 -10.72
C PHE A 51 12.80 15.09 -9.59
N SER A 52 13.46 15.65 -8.58
CA SER A 52 13.93 14.92 -7.40
C SER A 52 12.77 14.21 -6.67
N THR A 53 11.69 14.93 -6.41
CA THR A 53 10.47 14.41 -5.77
C THR A 53 9.77 13.35 -6.61
N VAL A 54 9.70 13.51 -7.94
CA VAL A 54 9.11 12.51 -8.85
C VAL A 54 9.88 11.20 -8.76
N VAL A 55 11.20 11.25 -8.83
CA VAL A 55 12.03 10.04 -8.72
C VAL A 55 11.90 9.42 -7.33
N PHE A 56 11.95 10.22 -6.27
CA PHE A 56 11.78 9.73 -4.90
C PHE A 56 10.42 9.05 -4.70
N LEU A 57 9.33 9.72 -5.09
CA LEU A 57 7.97 9.20 -4.96
C LEU A 57 7.73 7.97 -5.82
N TYR A 58 8.31 7.90 -7.02
CA TYR A 58 8.20 6.72 -7.88
C TYR A 58 8.69 5.46 -7.15
N PHE A 59 9.89 5.50 -6.57
CA PHE A 59 10.42 4.38 -5.79
C PHE A 59 9.63 4.19 -4.49
N ALA A 60 9.32 5.26 -3.77
CA ALA A 60 8.56 5.16 -2.53
C ALA A 60 7.17 4.51 -2.71
N CYS A 61 6.54 4.66 -3.88
CA CYS A 61 5.23 4.08 -4.16
C CYS A 61 5.31 2.67 -4.77
N ILE A 62 6.25 2.41 -5.68
CA ILE A 62 6.33 1.12 -6.38
C ILE A 62 6.77 -0.01 -5.45
N LEU A 63 7.68 0.27 -4.50
CA LEU A 63 8.22 -0.73 -3.58
C LEU A 63 7.13 -1.34 -2.66
N PRO A 64 6.33 -0.53 -1.93
CA PRO A 64 5.19 -1.04 -1.18
C PRO A 64 4.12 -1.68 -2.07
N ALA A 65 3.86 -1.14 -3.27
CA ALA A 65 2.87 -1.72 -4.19
C ALA A 65 3.25 -3.14 -4.63
N ILE A 66 4.54 -3.40 -4.88
CA ILE A 66 5.04 -4.75 -5.19
C ILE A 66 4.94 -5.64 -3.96
N ALA A 67 5.39 -5.18 -2.79
CA ALA A 67 5.37 -5.96 -1.56
C ALA A 67 3.94 -6.40 -1.17
N PHE A 68 2.98 -5.46 -1.20
CA PHE A 68 1.57 -5.77 -0.96
C PHE A 68 0.92 -6.55 -2.08
N GLY A 69 1.39 -6.37 -3.32
CA GLY A 69 0.99 -7.21 -4.45
C GLY A 69 1.33 -8.68 -4.23
N VAL A 70 2.54 -8.98 -3.75
CA VAL A 70 2.97 -10.36 -3.43
C VAL A 70 2.17 -10.91 -2.27
N LEU A 71 1.97 -10.11 -1.21
CA LEU A 71 1.16 -10.51 -0.07
C LEU A 71 -0.28 -10.84 -0.46
N ASN A 72 -0.87 -10.08 -1.38
CA ASN A 72 -2.21 -10.33 -1.92
C ASN A 72 -2.26 -11.56 -2.83
N ASP A 73 -1.21 -11.80 -3.62
CA ASP A 73 -1.06 -12.99 -4.46
C ASP A 73 -1.08 -14.26 -3.59
N ASP A 74 -0.26 -14.27 -2.54
CA ASP A 74 -0.15 -15.38 -1.58
C ASP A 74 -1.47 -15.59 -0.82
N ASN A 75 -2.13 -14.52 -0.40
CA ASN A 75 -3.39 -14.60 0.35
C ASN A 75 -4.58 -15.04 -0.52
N THR A 76 -4.55 -14.81 -1.84
CA THR A 76 -5.65 -15.12 -2.76
C THR A 76 -5.34 -16.28 -3.72
N ARG A 77 -4.28 -17.04 -3.47
CA ARG A 77 -3.78 -18.14 -4.32
C ARG A 77 -3.62 -17.74 -5.80
N GLY A 78 -3.21 -16.50 -6.07
CA GLY A 78 -3.06 -15.97 -7.44
C GLY A 78 -4.31 -15.29 -8.04
N GLY A 79 -5.35 -15.02 -7.24
CA GLY A 79 -6.52 -14.27 -7.70
C GLY A 79 -6.19 -12.79 -7.97
N ILE A 80 -5.49 -12.16 -7.01
CA ILE A 80 -5.00 -10.78 -7.08
C ILE A 80 -3.48 -10.79 -7.24
N ASN A 81 -3.04 -10.83 -8.49
CA ASN A 81 -1.62 -10.80 -8.84
C ASN A 81 -1.01 -9.40 -8.62
N VAL A 82 0.31 -9.34 -8.41
CA VAL A 82 1.11 -8.10 -8.32
C VAL A 82 0.82 -7.14 -9.47
N ARG A 83 0.73 -7.65 -10.71
CA ARG A 83 0.44 -6.85 -11.91
C ARG A 83 -0.89 -6.10 -11.80
N LYS A 84 -1.94 -6.75 -11.28
CA LYS A 84 -3.27 -6.14 -11.11
C LYS A 84 -3.21 -5.02 -10.07
N VAL A 85 -2.49 -5.24 -8.97
CA VAL A 85 -2.33 -4.24 -7.90
C VAL A 85 -1.57 -3.02 -8.41
N VAL A 86 -0.45 -3.20 -9.11
CA VAL A 86 0.35 -2.08 -9.64
C VAL A 86 -0.44 -1.27 -10.68
N ILE A 87 -1.17 -1.93 -11.59
CA ILE A 87 -2.00 -1.24 -12.58
C ILE A 87 -3.17 -0.51 -11.91
N ALA A 88 -3.87 -1.14 -10.97
CA ALA A 88 -4.96 -0.52 -10.22
C ALA A 88 -4.47 0.71 -9.44
N GLN A 89 -3.29 0.60 -8.82
CA GLN A 89 -2.65 1.69 -8.08
C GLN A 89 -2.25 2.85 -9.00
N ALA A 90 -1.72 2.57 -10.20
CA ALA A 90 -1.37 3.59 -11.18
C ALA A 90 -2.61 4.33 -11.69
N ILE A 91 -3.65 3.60 -12.10
CA ILE A 91 -4.91 4.18 -12.58
C ILE A 91 -5.58 5.00 -11.47
N GLY A 92 -5.72 4.42 -10.26
CA GLY A 92 -6.31 5.11 -9.11
C GLY A 92 -5.53 6.36 -8.71
N GLY A 93 -4.19 6.30 -8.74
CA GLY A 93 -3.32 7.44 -8.48
C GLY A 93 -3.48 8.57 -9.50
N ILE A 94 -3.56 8.25 -10.80
CA ILE A 94 -3.80 9.25 -11.86
C ILE A 94 -5.17 9.91 -11.67
N PHE A 95 -6.23 9.10 -11.49
CA PHE A 95 -7.58 9.63 -11.25
C PHE A 95 -7.63 10.53 -10.01
N PHE A 96 -7.03 10.11 -8.90
CA PHE A 96 -7.00 10.91 -7.67
C PHE A 96 -6.15 12.17 -7.80
N SER A 97 -5.04 12.13 -8.53
CA SER A 97 -4.20 13.32 -8.75
C SER A 97 -4.93 14.40 -9.56
N LEU A 98 -5.81 14.00 -10.49
CA LEU A 98 -6.56 14.93 -11.33
C LEU A 98 -7.82 15.47 -10.64
N PHE A 99 -8.59 14.60 -9.98
CA PHE A 99 -9.91 14.93 -9.41
C PHE A 99 -9.92 15.11 -7.88
N GLY A 100 -8.81 14.81 -7.20
CA GLY A 100 -8.72 14.88 -5.75
C GLY A 100 -8.77 16.31 -5.21
N GLY A 101 -9.43 16.48 -4.05
CA GLY A 101 -9.46 17.75 -3.33
C GLY A 101 -8.10 18.16 -2.76
N GLN A 102 -7.18 17.21 -2.60
CA GLN A 102 -5.84 17.42 -2.05
C GLN A 102 -4.80 16.50 -2.74
N PRO A 103 -4.08 16.99 -3.77
CA PRO A 103 -3.18 16.18 -4.60
C PRO A 103 -1.88 15.79 -3.90
N MET A 104 -1.60 16.37 -2.73
CA MET A 104 -0.46 15.98 -1.89
C MET A 104 -0.68 14.60 -1.23
N ILE A 105 -1.93 14.14 -1.12
CA ILE A 105 -2.24 12.81 -0.62
C ILE A 105 -1.95 11.80 -1.73
N ILE A 106 -1.15 10.78 -1.39
CA ILE A 106 -0.80 9.72 -2.33
C ILE A 106 -1.57 8.48 -1.92
N LEU A 107 -2.40 7.96 -2.84
CA LEU A 107 -3.09 6.70 -2.62
C LEU A 107 -2.07 5.57 -2.65
N LEU A 108 -2.05 4.72 -1.63
CA LEU A 108 -1.28 3.49 -1.61
C LEU A 108 -2.16 2.37 -1.02
N THR A 109 -1.92 1.14 -1.46
CA THR A 109 -2.48 -0.04 -0.80
C THR A 109 -1.90 -0.15 0.62
N THR A 110 -2.77 -0.24 1.63
CA THR A 110 -2.37 -0.33 3.04
C THR A 110 -2.46 -1.75 3.58
N VAL A 111 -1.76 -2.02 4.69
CA VAL A 111 -1.80 -3.32 5.39
C VAL A 111 -3.24 -3.76 5.73
N PRO A 112 -4.09 -2.89 6.35
CA PRO A 112 -5.45 -3.30 6.69
C PRO A 112 -6.26 -3.72 5.47
N LEU A 113 -6.07 -3.05 4.33
CA LEU A 113 -6.73 -3.41 3.07
C LEU A 113 -6.29 -4.79 2.57
N ALA A 114 -5.00 -5.14 2.65
CA ALA A 114 -4.50 -6.46 2.28
C ALA A 114 -5.09 -7.58 3.17
N ILE A 115 -5.20 -7.33 4.48
CA ILE A 115 -5.86 -8.24 5.42
C ILE A 115 -7.35 -8.37 5.08
N TYR A 116 -7.99 -7.26 4.72
CA TYR A 116 -9.40 -7.24 4.32
C TYR A 116 -9.66 -8.12 3.10
N ILE A 117 -8.81 -8.01 2.07
CA ILE A 117 -8.86 -8.86 0.87
C ILE A 117 -8.77 -10.35 1.24
N LYS A 118 -7.86 -10.71 2.15
CA LYS A 118 -7.73 -12.09 2.65
C LYS A 118 -8.99 -12.58 3.33
N VAL A 119 -9.65 -11.73 4.12
CA VAL A 119 -10.91 -12.07 4.81
C VAL A 119 -12.03 -12.29 3.80
N ILE A 120 -12.17 -11.41 2.80
CA ILE A 120 -13.11 -11.62 1.68
C ILE A 120 -12.82 -12.96 1.01
N TYR A 121 -11.56 -13.26 0.68
CA TYR A 121 -11.21 -14.52 0.04
C TYR A 121 -11.62 -15.75 0.87
N LYS A 122 -11.32 -15.75 2.18
CA LYS A 122 -11.70 -16.85 3.08
C LYS A 122 -13.21 -17.04 3.19
N ILE A 123 -13.97 -15.96 3.35
CA ILE A 123 -15.43 -16.02 3.41
C ILE A 123 -16.00 -16.57 2.10
N SER A 124 -15.38 -16.23 0.96
CA SER A 124 -15.78 -16.74 -0.35
C SER A 124 -15.57 -18.24 -0.46
N GLU A 125 -14.42 -18.75 0.02
CA GLU A 125 -14.08 -20.16 0.02
C GLU A 125 -14.99 -20.97 0.97
N GLU A 126 -15.29 -20.43 2.16
CA GLU A 126 -16.18 -21.07 3.13
C GLU A 126 -17.65 -21.12 2.67
N LEU A 127 -18.12 -20.10 1.95
CA LEU A 127 -19.49 -20.05 1.42
C LEU A 127 -19.63 -20.66 0.02
N GLY A 128 -18.52 -21.01 -0.64
CA GLY A 128 -18.51 -21.54 -2.00
C GLY A 128 -18.91 -20.51 -3.07
N TYR A 129 -18.72 -19.22 -2.80
CA TYR A 129 -19.03 -18.13 -3.75
C TYR A 129 -17.83 -17.79 -4.63
N ASP A 130 -18.10 -17.26 -5.84
CA ASP A 130 -17.04 -16.71 -6.67
C ASP A 130 -16.40 -15.48 -6.01
N PHE A 131 -15.09 -15.56 -5.80
CA PHE A 131 -14.30 -14.53 -5.16
C PHE A 131 -14.37 -13.20 -5.90
N PHE A 132 -14.30 -13.21 -7.23
CA PHE A 132 -14.29 -11.97 -8.01
C PHE A 132 -15.64 -11.27 -7.96
N ALA A 133 -16.73 -12.02 -8.04
CA ALA A 133 -18.08 -11.48 -7.91
C ALA A 133 -18.32 -10.90 -6.51
N MET A 134 -17.89 -11.59 -5.46
CA MET A 134 -18.01 -11.09 -4.07
C MET A 134 -17.15 -9.84 -3.85
N TYR A 135 -15.91 -9.84 -4.34
CA TYR A 135 -15.00 -8.71 -4.24
C TYR A 135 -15.55 -7.45 -4.94
N ALA A 136 -16.13 -7.61 -6.14
CA ALA A 136 -16.78 -6.51 -6.86
C ALA A 136 -18.01 -5.98 -6.12
N CYS A 137 -18.85 -6.88 -5.57
CA CYS A 137 -20.05 -6.51 -4.82
C CYS A 137 -19.72 -5.71 -3.54
N VAL A 138 -18.71 -6.16 -2.78
CA VAL A 138 -18.18 -5.42 -1.61
C VAL A 138 -17.68 -4.03 -2.01
N GLY A 139 -16.96 -3.94 -3.13
CA GLY A 139 -16.48 -2.65 -3.67
C GLY A 139 -17.61 -1.69 -4.02
N LEU A 140 -18.68 -2.17 -4.65
CA LEU A 140 -19.86 -1.36 -4.99
C LEU A 140 -20.62 -0.86 -3.76
N PHE A 141 -20.83 -1.72 -2.76
CA PHE A 141 -21.43 -1.28 -1.49
C PHE A 141 -20.54 -0.29 -0.74
N CYS A 142 -19.22 -0.48 -0.76
CA CYS A 142 -18.27 0.47 -0.21
C CYS A 142 -18.42 1.86 -0.87
N GLN A 143 -18.46 1.91 -2.21
CA GLN A 143 -18.69 3.15 -2.95
C GLN A 143 -20.03 3.79 -2.61
N MET A 144 -21.11 3.01 -2.50
CA MET A 144 -22.43 3.49 -2.10
C MET A 144 -22.39 4.16 -0.73
N PHE A 145 -21.75 3.55 0.28
CA PHE A 145 -21.62 4.13 1.61
C PHE A 145 -20.74 5.39 1.61
N LEU A 146 -19.65 5.43 0.84
CA LEU A 146 -18.82 6.63 0.72
C LEU A 146 -19.57 7.81 0.11
N VAL A 147 -20.42 7.57 -0.90
CA VAL A 147 -21.32 8.60 -1.46
C VAL A 147 -22.32 9.08 -0.41
N LEU A 148 -22.87 8.16 0.40
CA LEU A 148 -23.78 8.51 1.49
C LEU A 148 -23.09 9.36 2.57
N TYR A 149 -21.84 9.05 2.92
CA TYR A 149 -21.05 9.84 3.88
C TYR A 149 -20.74 11.25 3.35
N SER A 150 -20.47 11.37 2.04
CA SER A 150 -20.30 12.66 1.38
C SER A 150 -21.59 13.48 1.36
N ALA A 151 -22.72 12.85 1.07
CA ALA A 151 -24.03 13.52 1.03
C ALA A 151 -24.48 14.00 2.41
N THR A 152 -24.15 13.26 3.48
CA THR A 152 -24.56 13.56 4.87
C THR A 152 -23.62 14.50 5.62
N GLU A 153 -22.60 15.07 4.96
CA GLU A 153 -21.57 15.91 5.59
C GLU A 153 -20.86 15.22 6.78
N LEU A 154 -20.68 13.88 6.72
CA LEU A 154 -20.07 13.10 7.81
C LEU A 154 -18.63 13.53 8.14
N CYS A 155 -17.97 14.24 7.22
CA CYS A 155 -16.66 14.86 7.42
C CYS A 155 -16.61 15.84 8.60
N SER A 156 -17.75 16.38 9.06
CA SER A 156 -17.78 17.19 10.28
C SER A 156 -17.39 16.38 11.54
N LEU A 157 -17.46 15.05 11.49
CA LEU A 157 -17.00 14.17 12.56
C LEU A 157 -15.49 14.31 12.81
N MET A 158 -14.70 14.73 11.80
CA MET A 158 -13.28 15.00 11.98
C MET A 158 -13.02 16.15 12.95
N LYS A 159 -13.95 17.10 13.12
CA LYS A 159 -13.83 18.16 14.14
C LYS A 159 -13.89 17.62 15.58
N LEU A 160 -14.45 16.43 15.75
CA LEU A 160 -14.49 15.73 17.04
C LEU A 160 -13.20 14.92 17.28
N ALA A 161 -12.48 14.55 16.21
CA ALA A 161 -11.21 13.85 16.34
C ALA A 161 -10.17 14.77 16.99
N THR A 162 -9.68 14.35 18.15
CA THR A 162 -8.63 15.07 18.87
C THR A 162 -7.27 14.75 18.25
N ARG A 163 -6.32 15.68 18.36
CA ARG A 163 -4.91 15.46 17.98
C ARG A 163 -4.33 14.17 18.58
N SER A 164 -4.71 13.82 19.80
CA SER A 164 -4.29 12.57 20.43
C SER A 164 -4.78 11.32 19.68
N ALA A 165 -5.98 11.35 19.09
CA ALA A 165 -6.50 10.24 18.29
C ALA A 165 -5.73 10.09 16.98
N GLU A 166 -5.35 11.20 16.34
CA GLU A 166 -4.52 11.20 15.13
C GLU A 166 -3.13 10.60 15.41
N GLU A 167 -2.50 11.00 16.51
CA GLU A 167 -1.18 10.48 16.93
C GLU A 167 -1.25 8.98 17.27
N MET A 168 -2.30 8.52 17.97
CA MET A 168 -2.53 7.10 18.26
C MET A 168 -2.74 6.26 17.00
N PHE A 169 -3.45 6.79 16.00
CA PHE A 169 -3.67 6.08 14.74
C PHE A 169 -2.39 5.99 13.92
N SER A 170 -1.60 7.06 13.84
CA SER A 170 -0.29 7.04 13.19
C SER A 170 0.65 5.99 13.82
N LEU A 171 0.66 5.91 15.16
CA LEU A 171 1.40 4.88 15.89
C LEU A 171 0.88 3.46 15.59
N PHE A 172 -0.45 3.28 15.52
CA PHE A 172 -1.05 1.99 15.16
C PHE A 172 -0.61 1.52 13.78
N ILE A 173 -0.64 2.40 12.78
CA ILE A 173 -0.18 2.10 11.41
C ILE A 173 1.32 1.75 11.42
N ALA A 174 2.15 2.50 12.14
CA ALA A 174 3.59 2.22 12.26
C ALA A 174 3.87 0.84 12.87
N ILE A 175 3.15 0.45 13.94
CA ILE A 175 3.27 -0.88 14.55
C ILE A 175 2.80 -1.96 13.58
N ALA A 176 1.68 -1.76 12.88
CA ALA A 176 1.15 -2.72 11.91
C ALA A 176 2.16 -2.99 10.78
N PHE A 177 2.78 -1.95 10.21
CA PHE A 177 3.85 -2.10 9.22
C PHE A 177 5.03 -2.91 9.76
N ASN A 178 5.46 -2.65 10.99
CA ASN A 178 6.58 -3.37 11.59
C ASN A 178 6.26 -4.87 11.79
N VAL A 179 5.06 -5.19 12.27
CA VAL A 179 4.60 -6.56 12.45
C VAL A 179 4.53 -7.32 11.13
N GLU A 180 4.04 -6.70 10.05
CA GLU A 180 4.03 -7.35 8.74
C GLU A 180 5.45 -7.59 8.19
N CYS A 181 6.38 -6.64 8.38
CA CYS A 181 7.79 -6.85 8.03
C CYS A 181 8.38 -8.07 8.77
N MET A 182 8.12 -8.18 10.08
CA MET A 182 8.57 -9.33 10.87
C MET A 182 7.91 -10.64 10.43
N ARG A 183 6.61 -10.61 10.09
CA ARG A 183 5.89 -11.78 9.56
C ARG A 183 6.47 -12.25 8.22
N ALA A 184 6.82 -11.32 7.33
CA ALA A 184 7.45 -11.63 6.05
C ALA A 184 8.80 -12.34 6.24
N ILE A 185 9.66 -11.82 7.13
CA ILE A 185 10.93 -12.46 7.49
C ILE A 185 10.70 -13.88 8.04
N HIS A 186 9.74 -14.02 8.97
CA HIS A 186 9.43 -15.31 9.58
C HIS A 186 8.92 -16.33 8.55
N SER A 187 8.09 -15.90 7.60
CA SER A 187 7.57 -16.75 6.52
C SER A 187 8.70 -17.29 5.63
N ILE A 188 9.63 -16.42 5.22
CA ILE A 188 10.80 -16.79 4.41
C ILE A 188 11.71 -17.74 5.18
N PHE A 189 11.97 -17.43 6.46
CA PHE A 189 12.78 -18.30 7.32
C PHE A 189 12.15 -19.69 7.46
N LYS A 190 10.84 -19.76 7.74
CA LYS A 190 10.13 -21.03 7.83
C LYS A 190 10.23 -21.81 6.52
N ARG A 191 9.95 -21.19 5.37
CA ARG A 191 9.97 -21.84 4.06
C ARG A 191 11.33 -22.46 3.71
N ASN A 192 12.41 -21.75 4.03
CA ASN A 192 13.76 -22.13 3.62
C ASN A 192 14.52 -22.93 4.69
N TYR A 193 14.05 -22.92 5.96
CA TYR A 193 14.70 -23.58 7.10
C TYR A 193 13.92 -24.78 7.65
N SER A 194 12.59 -24.84 7.50
CA SER A 194 11.80 -25.96 8.02
C SER A 194 11.88 -27.18 7.09
N GLY A 195 12.38 -28.31 7.61
CA GLY A 195 12.50 -29.57 6.86
C GLY A 195 13.93 -29.98 6.50
N CYS A 196 14.95 -29.20 6.90
CA CYS A 196 16.35 -29.49 6.53
C CYS A 196 17.03 -30.60 7.33
N ASP A 197 16.42 -31.06 8.42
CA ASP A 197 17.00 -32.11 9.27
C ASP A 197 16.52 -33.52 8.88
N SER A 198 15.61 -33.66 7.91
CA SER A 198 15.13 -34.97 7.43
C SER A 198 15.88 -35.46 6.18
N MET A 199 17.21 -35.28 6.15
CA MET A 199 18.10 -35.96 5.20
C MET A 199 19.26 -36.66 5.94
N ASN A 200 18.94 -37.26 7.08
CA ASN A 200 19.80 -38.23 7.76
C ASN A 200 18.85 -39.23 8.44
N THR A 201 18.28 -40.16 7.66
CA THR A 201 17.88 -41.55 8.01
C THR A 201 16.87 -42.05 6.97
N THR A 202 17.29 -42.29 5.73
CA THR A 202 16.75 -43.42 4.98
C THR A 202 17.95 -44.18 4.43
N ASN A 203 18.32 -45.22 5.18
CA ASN A 203 19.28 -46.21 4.71
C ASN A 203 18.81 -46.72 3.36
N VAL A 204 19.69 -46.56 2.39
CA VAL A 204 19.73 -47.23 1.09
C VAL A 204 19.27 -48.68 1.24
N ASN A 205 18.23 -49.06 0.52
CA ASN A 205 17.99 -50.42 -0.01
C ASN A 205 16.75 -50.50 -0.92
N SER A 206 16.66 -49.65 -1.94
CA SER A 206 15.63 -49.80 -2.98
C SER A 206 16.25 -49.93 -4.36
N THR A 207 16.57 -51.18 -4.70
CA THR A 207 16.45 -51.66 -6.07
C THR A 207 15.02 -51.45 -6.55
N LEU A 208 14.80 -50.49 -7.46
CA LEU A 208 13.92 -50.58 -8.64
C LEU A 208 13.71 -49.19 -9.24
N ILE A 209 14.48 -48.95 -10.31
CA ILE A 209 14.31 -47.88 -11.27
C ILE A 209 13.12 -48.25 -12.18
N ASN A 210 12.04 -47.48 -12.14
CA ASN A 210 11.21 -47.07 -13.29
C ASN A 210 9.84 -46.56 -12.84
N ALA A 211 9.66 -45.24 -12.85
CA ALA A 211 8.42 -44.60 -13.26
C ALA A 211 8.72 -43.12 -13.53
N THR A 212 8.56 -42.71 -14.79
CA THR A 212 8.48 -41.32 -15.21
C THR A 212 7.25 -40.68 -14.59
N SER A 213 7.46 -39.90 -13.54
CA SER A 213 6.53 -38.90 -13.06
C SER A 213 7.37 -37.71 -12.61
N GLU A 214 7.14 -36.54 -13.19
CA GLU A 214 7.60 -35.25 -12.69
C GLU A 214 6.98 -35.03 -11.31
N MET A 215 7.59 -35.65 -10.30
CA MET A 215 7.39 -35.35 -8.90
C MET A 215 8.47 -34.34 -8.53
N ASP A 216 8.00 -33.19 -8.08
CA ASP A 216 8.75 -32.10 -7.47
C ASP A 216 9.74 -32.66 -6.43
N ASN A 217 10.95 -32.94 -6.90
CA ASN A 217 12.00 -33.61 -6.15
C ASN A 217 12.60 -32.64 -5.15
N GLY A 218 12.18 -32.78 -3.89
CA GLY A 218 12.93 -32.35 -2.72
C GLY A 218 12.91 -30.85 -2.44
N ALA A 219 12.41 -30.47 -1.26
CA ALA A 219 12.65 -29.14 -0.70
C ALA A 219 14.18 -28.93 -0.55
N LEU A 220 14.81 -28.34 -1.56
CA LEU A 220 16.23 -28.01 -1.54
C LEU A 220 16.41 -26.93 -0.46
N CYS A 221 16.95 -27.35 0.68
CA CYS A 221 17.16 -26.49 1.83
C CYS A 221 18.24 -25.43 1.56
N ARG A 222 17.80 -24.27 1.08
CA ARG A 222 18.64 -23.13 0.75
C ARG A 222 18.78 -22.18 1.94
N ARG A 223 19.69 -22.51 2.85
CA ARG A 223 20.00 -21.66 4.03
C ARG A 223 20.67 -20.35 3.63
N ASP A 224 21.47 -20.38 2.58
CA ASP A 224 22.16 -19.27 1.94
C ASP A 224 21.21 -18.17 1.46
N THR A 225 20.06 -18.53 0.89
CA THR A 225 19.08 -17.54 0.38
C THR A 225 18.44 -16.71 1.49
N THR A 226 18.21 -17.33 2.66
CA THR A 226 17.61 -16.66 3.82
C THR A 226 18.58 -15.67 4.46
N ILE A 227 19.86 -16.07 4.59
CA ILE A 227 20.92 -15.20 5.09
C ILE A 227 21.11 -14.02 4.13
N LEU A 228 21.11 -14.27 2.82
CA LEU A 228 21.20 -13.21 1.82
C LEU A 228 20.01 -12.25 1.90
N TYR A 229 18.77 -12.74 2.04
CA TYR A 229 17.59 -11.90 2.19
C TYR A 229 17.69 -10.98 3.42
N MET A 230 18.11 -11.52 4.56
CA MET A 230 18.30 -10.73 5.79
C MET A 230 19.39 -9.68 5.64
N LEU A 231 20.51 -10.04 4.99
CA LEU A 231 21.60 -9.11 4.68
C LEU A 231 21.11 -7.99 3.75
N LEU A 232 20.36 -8.32 2.69
CA LEU A 232 19.78 -7.35 1.76
C LEU A 232 18.78 -6.42 2.46
N MET A 233 17.91 -6.95 3.30
CA MET A 233 16.90 -6.17 4.02
C MET A 233 17.54 -5.19 5.02
N PHE A 234 18.37 -5.69 5.93
CA PHE A 234 19.03 -4.82 6.92
C PHE A 234 20.05 -3.89 6.29
N GLY A 235 20.76 -4.33 5.25
CA GLY A 235 21.70 -3.48 4.52
C GLY A 235 21.00 -2.34 3.77
N THR A 236 19.83 -2.60 3.16
CA THR A 236 19.04 -1.52 2.52
C THR A 236 18.54 -0.52 3.55
N LEU A 237 18.04 -1.00 4.70
CA LEU A 237 17.58 -0.14 5.79
C LEU A 237 18.72 0.70 6.38
N TRP A 238 19.86 0.07 6.66
CA TRP A 238 21.06 0.74 7.15
C TRP A 238 21.55 1.80 6.17
N LEU A 239 21.71 1.46 4.89
CA LEU A 239 22.17 2.40 3.87
C LEU A 239 21.18 3.54 3.67
N GLY A 240 19.87 3.27 3.69
CA GLY A 240 18.81 4.29 3.60
C GLY A 240 18.86 5.27 4.77
N LEU A 241 18.93 4.77 6.00
CA LEU A 241 19.05 5.62 7.19
C LEU A 241 20.37 6.39 7.22
N PHE A 242 21.47 5.76 6.78
CA PHE A 242 22.76 6.42 6.65
C PHE A 242 22.66 7.61 5.69
N LEU A 243 22.22 7.38 4.44
CA LEU A 243 22.03 8.42 3.41
C LEU A 243 21.06 9.53 3.86
N TYR A 244 19.95 9.17 4.51
CA TYR A 244 19.02 10.16 5.05
C TYR A 244 19.63 11.01 6.16
N ASN A 245 20.42 10.40 7.07
CA ASN A 245 21.07 11.10 8.17
C ASN A 245 22.23 12.00 7.71
N PHE A 246 22.79 11.82 6.51
CA PHE A 246 23.73 12.80 5.92
C PHE A 246 23.14 14.19 5.80
N ARG A 247 21.81 14.33 5.83
CA ARG A 247 21.17 15.65 5.89
C ARG A 247 21.57 16.47 7.12
N LYS A 248 21.94 15.82 8.21
CA LYS A 248 22.33 16.49 9.47
C LYS A 248 23.84 16.68 9.60
N THR A 249 24.64 16.02 8.76
CA THR A 249 26.11 16.05 8.91
C THR A 249 26.71 17.33 8.31
N PRO A 250 27.81 17.86 8.91
CA PRO A 250 28.46 19.09 8.44
C PRO A 250 29.43 18.86 7.26
N TYR A 251 29.65 17.61 6.84
CA TYR A 251 30.71 17.26 5.90
C TYR A 251 30.43 17.67 4.44
N LEU A 252 29.18 17.95 4.05
CA LEU A 252 28.79 18.28 2.67
C LEU A 252 28.16 19.68 2.54
N THR A 253 28.35 20.30 1.37
CA THR A 253 27.66 21.54 0.96
C THR A 253 26.13 21.37 0.99
N ARG A 254 25.39 22.44 1.32
CA ARG A 254 23.92 22.45 1.43
C ARG A 254 23.20 21.83 0.23
N SER A 255 23.60 22.18 -1.00
CA SER A 255 22.95 21.67 -2.23
C SER A 255 23.14 20.16 -2.38
N ARG A 256 24.37 19.65 -2.24
CA ARG A 256 24.65 18.21 -2.38
C ARG A 256 23.95 17.38 -1.30
N ARG A 257 23.75 17.96 -0.12
CA ARG A 257 23.07 17.33 1.00
C ARG A 257 21.56 17.20 0.79
N GLU A 258 20.94 18.22 0.20
CA GLU A 258 19.52 18.17 -0.19
C GLU A 258 19.29 17.08 -1.24
N TRP A 259 20.12 17.05 -2.30
CA TRP A 259 20.07 15.97 -3.30
C TRP A 259 20.28 14.59 -2.68
N LEU A 260 21.34 14.39 -1.88
CA LEU A 260 21.62 13.07 -1.29
C LEU A 260 20.47 12.56 -0.39
N ALA A 261 19.81 13.46 0.33
CA ALA A 261 18.67 13.11 1.18
C ALA A 261 17.43 12.74 0.35
N ASP A 262 17.17 13.46 -0.74
CA ASP A 262 16.02 13.18 -1.61
C ASP A 262 16.19 11.85 -2.38
N TYR A 263 17.42 11.52 -2.81
CA TYR A 263 17.71 10.26 -3.51
C TYR A 263 18.07 9.10 -2.57
N ALA A 264 17.99 9.27 -1.25
CA ALA A 264 18.42 8.26 -0.29
C ALA A 264 17.71 6.90 -0.50
N LEU A 265 16.38 6.90 -0.65
CA LEU A 265 15.59 5.67 -0.81
C LEU A 265 15.85 4.98 -2.17
N PRO A 266 15.77 5.68 -3.33
CA PRO A 266 16.14 5.09 -4.62
C PRO A 266 17.58 4.56 -4.64
N ALA A 267 18.54 5.34 -4.15
CA ALA A 267 19.95 4.95 -4.16
C ALA A 267 20.19 3.70 -3.32
N SER A 268 19.59 3.60 -2.13
CA SER A 268 19.75 2.40 -1.28
C SER A 268 19.23 1.14 -1.92
N VAL A 269 18.06 1.20 -2.55
CA VAL A 269 17.47 0.04 -3.21
C VAL A 269 18.31 -0.37 -4.41
N LEU A 270 18.78 0.58 -5.23
CA LEU A 270 19.62 0.28 -6.40
C LEU A 270 20.99 -0.27 -6.01
N ILE A 271 21.67 0.34 -5.04
CA ILE A 271 22.99 -0.11 -4.58
C ILE A 271 22.88 -1.52 -3.98
N MET A 272 21.87 -1.77 -3.14
CA MET A 272 21.73 -3.07 -2.49
C MET A 272 21.23 -4.14 -3.47
N SER A 273 20.37 -3.79 -4.42
CA SER A 273 19.94 -4.70 -5.48
C SER A 273 21.11 -5.07 -6.41
N PHE A 274 21.95 -4.09 -6.78
CA PHE A 274 23.16 -4.35 -7.57
C PHE A 274 24.16 -5.22 -6.81
N THR A 275 24.41 -4.91 -5.53
CA THR A 275 25.28 -5.72 -4.67
C THR A 275 24.76 -7.15 -4.54
N GLY A 276 23.45 -7.32 -4.31
CA GLY A 276 22.81 -8.63 -4.29
C GLY A 276 22.90 -9.38 -5.61
N SER A 277 22.80 -8.69 -6.75
CA SER A 277 22.89 -9.28 -8.08
C SER A 277 24.31 -9.72 -8.44
N TYR A 278 25.29 -8.82 -8.25
CA TYR A 278 26.67 -8.97 -8.71
C TYR A 278 27.55 -9.77 -7.74
N CYS A 279 27.53 -9.46 -6.44
CA CYS A 279 28.37 -10.15 -5.45
C CYS A 279 27.84 -11.53 -5.08
N PHE A 280 26.54 -11.76 -5.23
CA PHE A 280 25.87 -13.01 -4.88
C PHE A 280 25.13 -13.58 -6.09
N ALA A 281 25.80 -13.61 -7.26
CA ALA A 281 25.23 -14.18 -8.49
C ALA A 281 24.92 -15.68 -8.34
N ASP A 282 25.72 -16.38 -7.55
CA ASP A 282 25.62 -17.83 -7.34
C ASP A 282 24.46 -18.26 -6.43
N ILE A 283 23.87 -17.32 -5.67
CA ILE A 283 22.76 -17.61 -4.75
C ILE A 283 21.43 -17.35 -5.46
N GLU A 284 20.57 -18.36 -5.50
CA GLU A 284 19.27 -18.28 -6.16
C GLU A 284 18.34 -17.32 -5.41
N LYS A 285 18.03 -16.19 -6.05
CA LYS A 285 17.13 -15.18 -5.51
C LYS A 285 15.68 -15.55 -5.81
N ASP A 286 14.84 -15.52 -4.78
CA ASP A 286 13.39 -15.61 -4.93
C ASP A 286 12.88 -14.41 -5.74
N ARG A 287 12.66 -14.64 -7.04
CA ARG A 287 11.97 -13.68 -7.91
C ARG A 287 10.47 -13.84 -7.72
N PHE A 288 9.75 -12.72 -7.66
CA PHE A 288 8.29 -12.79 -7.64
C PHE A 288 7.80 -13.40 -8.95
N LYS A 289 6.95 -14.43 -8.86
CA LYS A 289 6.45 -15.15 -10.03
C LYS A 289 5.40 -14.28 -10.74
N LEU A 290 5.75 -13.75 -11.91
CA LEU A 290 4.78 -13.06 -12.76
C LEU A 290 3.87 -14.09 -13.41
N ARG A 291 2.62 -14.19 -12.96
CA ARG A 291 1.61 -15.03 -13.62
C ARG A 291 1.04 -14.26 -14.82
N GLU A 292 1.69 -14.40 -15.97
CA GLU A 292 1.37 -13.65 -17.20
C GLU A 292 0.04 -14.09 -17.85
N ASN A 293 -0.40 -15.32 -17.58
CA ASN A 293 -1.52 -15.98 -18.26
C ASN A 293 -2.92 -15.61 -17.75
N VAL A 294 -3.05 -14.67 -16.80
CA VAL A 294 -4.35 -14.25 -16.26
C VAL A 294 -4.74 -12.90 -16.87
N PRO A 295 -5.96 -12.75 -17.43
CA PRO A 295 -6.40 -11.46 -17.96
C PRO A 295 -6.37 -10.38 -16.88
N ILE A 296 -5.90 -9.19 -17.26
CA ILE A 296 -5.74 -8.03 -16.37
C ILE A 296 -7.10 -7.54 -15.89
N VAL A 297 -8.08 -7.54 -16.80
CA VAL A 297 -9.46 -7.13 -16.57
C VAL A 297 -10.34 -8.35 -16.71
N HIS A 298 -10.95 -8.77 -15.60
CA HIS A 298 -12.00 -9.76 -15.59
C HIS A 298 -13.28 -9.06 -15.14
N LEU A 299 -14.28 -9.00 -16.01
CA LEU A 299 -15.58 -8.48 -15.61
C LEU A 299 -16.21 -9.55 -14.71
N ALA A 300 -16.44 -9.21 -13.45
CA ALA A 300 -17.03 -10.14 -12.50
C ALA A 300 -18.56 -10.15 -12.67
N ASP A 301 -19.15 -11.34 -12.77
CA ASP A 301 -20.60 -11.51 -12.83
C ASP A 301 -21.21 -11.35 -11.43
N ILE A 302 -21.48 -10.11 -11.05
CA ILE A 302 -22.03 -9.74 -9.73
C ILE A 302 -23.38 -10.44 -9.46
N PHE A 303 -24.13 -10.74 -10.53
CA PHE A 303 -25.44 -11.38 -10.45
C PHE A 303 -25.42 -12.89 -10.14
N SER A 304 -24.23 -13.51 -10.10
CA SER A 304 -24.08 -14.92 -9.76
C SER A 304 -24.23 -15.23 -8.26
N LEU A 305 -24.23 -14.21 -7.40
CA LEU A 305 -24.33 -14.41 -5.95
C LEU A 305 -25.78 -14.69 -5.49
N PRO A 306 -25.98 -15.60 -4.52
CA PRO A 306 -27.28 -15.77 -3.88
C PRO A 306 -27.68 -14.54 -3.04
N PRO A 307 -28.98 -14.33 -2.76
CA PRO A 307 -29.47 -13.20 -1.97
C PRO A 307 -28.79 -13.04 -0.59
N SER A 308 -28.43 -14.14 0.06
CA SER A 308 -27.69 -14.15 1.33
C SER A 308 -26.28 -13.56 1.18
N GLY A 309 -25.63 -13.76 0.03
CA GLY A 309 -24.31 -13.22 -0.28
C GLY A 309 -24.30 -11.68 -0.34
N TYR A 310 -25.38 -11.05 -0.83
CA TYR A 310 -25.48 -9.60 -0.86
C TYR A 310 -25.51 -8.98 0.55
N PHE A 311 -26.15 -9.63 1.53
CA PHE A 311 -26.16 -9.13 2.91
C PHE A 311 -24.76 -9.16 3.53
N VAL A 312 -24.00 -10.24 3.31
CA VAL A 312 -22.59 -10.33 3.73
C VAL A 312 -21.75 -9.26 3.05
N CYS A 313 -21.93 -9.06 1.74
CA CYS A 313 -21.22 -8.02 0.99
C CYS A 313 -21.54 -6.62 1.48
N LEU A 314 -22.78 -6.35 1.90
CA LEU A 314 -23.19 -5.07 2.45
C LEU A 314 -22.51 -4.80 3.79
N LEU A 315 -22.49 -5.77 4.70
CA LEU A 315 -21.80 -5.64 5.99
C LEU A 315 -20.30 -5.41 5.81
N LEU A 316 -19.68 -6.18 4.93
CA LEU A 316 -18.27 -6.01 4.59
C LEU A 316 -18.04 -4.63 3.95
N GLY A 317 -18.84 -4.25 2.96
CA GLY A 317 -18.76 -2.94 2.29
C GLY A 317 -18.86 -1.76 3.27
N PHE A 318 -19.73 -1.86 4.28
CA PHE A 318 -19.85 -0.85 5.34
C PHE A 318 -18.60 -0.76 6.23
N SER A 319 -18.03 -1.90 6.63
CA SER A 319 -16.79 -1.90 7.42
C SER A 319 -15.62 -1.33 6.62
N LEU A 320 -15.52 -1.67 5.34
CA LEU A 320 -14.48 -1.17 4.45
C LEU A 320 -14.62 0.33 4.15
N SER A 321 -15.84 0.83 3.94
CA SER A 321 -16.07 2.26 3.72
C SER A 321 -15.70 3.08 4.95
N PHE A 322 -16.00 2.58 6.16
CA PHE A 322 -15.59 3.23 7.41
C PHE A 322 -14.07 3.29 7.56
N LEU A 323 -13.36 2.21 7.21
CA LEU A 323 -11.91 2.17 7.20
C LEU A 323 -11.33 3.25 6.27
N PHE A 324 -11.81 3.35 5.02
CA PHE A 324 -11.35 4.38 4.09
C PHE A 324 -11.71 5.79 4.54
N PHE A 325 -12.89 5.99 5.10
CA PHE A 325 -13.30 7.28 5.66
C PHE A 325 -12.35 7.74 6.78
N MET A 326 -12.00 6.84 7.71
CA MET A 326 -11.08 7.16 8.79
C MET A 326 -9.66 7.42 8.29
N ASP A 327 -9.13 6.56 7.43
CA ASP A 327 -7.76 6.65 6.92
C ASP A 327 -7.54 7.94 6.10
N GLN A 328 -8.50 8.29 5.24
CA GLN A 328 -8.45 9.49 4.42
C GLN A 328 -8.53 10.77 5.28
N ASN A 329 -9.42 10.80 6.28
CA ASN A 329 -9.58 11.96 7.14
C ASN A 329 -8.35 12.20 8.02
N ILE A 330 -7.80 11.15 8.62
CA ILE A 330 -6.59 11.26 9.45
C ILE A 330 -5.40 11.70 8.60
N THR A 331 -5.21 11.09 7.42
CA THR A 331 -4.14 11.49 6.50
C THR A 331 -4.29 12.95 6.05
N SER A 332 -5.51 13.38 5.73
CA SER A 332 -5.79 14.78 5.39
C SER A 332 -5.47 15.73 6.55
N ALA A 333 -5.85 15.38 7.78
CA ALA A 333 -5.55 16.19 8.96
C ALA A 333 -4.04 16.32 9.24
N ILE A 334 -3.29 15.22 9.10
CA ILE A 334 -1.84 15.21 9.27
C ILE A 334 -1.17 16.10 8.22
N VAL A 335 -1.59 16.03 6.96
CA VAL A 335 -1.00 16.84 5.88
C VAL A 335 -1.35 18.32 6.07
N ASN A 336 -2.59 18.63 6.47
CA ASN A 336 -3.08 19.99 6.69
C ASN A 336 -2.66 20.59 8.05
N ASN A 337 -1.79 19.92 8.80
CA ASN A 337 -1.34 20.40 10.10
C ASN A 337 -0.65 21.78 9.96
N PRO A 338 -1.05 22.80 10.74
CA PRO A 338 -0.48 24.15 10.68
C PRO A 338 1.03 24.22 10.98
N GLN A 339 1.62 23.15 11.54
CA GLN A 339 3.06 23.03 11.75
C GLN A 339 3.86 22.75 10.46
N ASN A 340 3.20 22.34 9.37
CA ASN A 340 3.81 22.02 8.08
C ASN A 340 4.00 23.25 7.14
N LYS A 341 3.98 24.48 7.67
CA LYS A 341 4.14 25.71 6.89
C LYS A 341 5.58 26.07 6.57
#